data_AF-A0A9J6D8C8-F1
#
_entry.id   AF-A0A9J6D8C8-F1
#
_cell.length_a   1.000
_cell.length_b   1.000
_cell.length_c   1.000
_cell.angle_alpha   90.00
_cell.angle_beta   90.00
_cell.angle_gamma   90.00
#
_symmetry.space_group_name_H-M   'P 1'
#
loop_
_entity.id
_entity.type
_entity.pdbx_description
1 polymer ?
#
loop_
_entity_poly.entity_id
_entity_poly.type
_entity_poly.pdbx_seq_one_letter_code
_entity_poly.pdbx_strand_id
1 'polypeptide(L)'
;MSSLKRPLCTADARAQYLSGDSARGATVNIRYQVSAFSTWEKELHKIVFDSRYLLLTSKERKQVFEKYVKERAEEERREKRNKMRERKDQFQQLLETAGLNSKSTFSDFAQKYGKDERFKNIEKMRERESMFNDFVQELRKLEREERLSQREKENIHGRGFVVPHLMQLLIALHFHGVGMFQLGSDGLVNVS
;
A
#
# COMPACT_ATOMS: atom_id res chain seq x y z
N MET A 1 22.03 -24.67 43.38
CA MET A 1 21.29 -25.93 43.22
C MET A 1 19.93 -25.59 42.65
N SER A 2 19.66 -26.18 41.49
CA SER A 2 18.66 -25.79 40.48
C SER A 2 17.22 -25.87 40.97
N SER A 3 16.51 -24.75 40.85
CA SER A 3 15.06 -24.64 40.99
C SER A 3 14.37 -25.57 39.99
N LEU A 4 13.69 -26.58 40.51
CA LEU A 4 12.72 -27.39 39.77
C LEU A 4 11.54 -26.48 39.39
N LYS A 5 11.54 -26.00 38.14
CA LYS A 5 10.36 -25.38 37.52
C LYS A 5 9.23 -26.41 37.55
N ARG A 6 8.14 -26.08 38.25
CA ARG A 6 6.88 -26.83 38.23
C ARG A 6 6.43 -27.08 36.78
N PRO A 7 5.79 -28.23 36.48
CA PRO A 7 5.32 -28.51 35.14
C PRO A 7 4.30 -27.44 34.73
N LEU A 8 4.57 -26.77 33.61
CA LEU A 8 3.64 -25.83 32.97
C LEU A 8 2.28 -26.54 32.85
N CYS A 9 1.24 -25.94 33.40
CA CYS A 9 -0.09 -26.54 33.35
C CYS A 9 -0.51 -26.67 31.88
N THR A 10 -1.14 -27.79 31.52
CA THR A 10 -1.58 -28.10 30.14
C THR A 10 -2.52 -27.03 29.56
N ALA A 11 -3.15 -26.21 30.41
CA ALA A 11 -3.97 -25.09 29.98
C ALA A 11 -3.14 -23.92 29.41
N ASP A 12 -1.92 -23.67 29.89
CA ASP A 12 -1.04 -22.63 29.33
C ASP A 12 -0.51 -23.02 27.96
N ALA A 13 -0.16 -24.30 27.76
CA ALA A 13 0.22 -24.83 26.44
C ALA A 13 -0.95 -24.78 25.45
N ARG A 14 -2.18 -25.05 25.93
CA ARG A 14 -3.41 -24.95 25.14
C ARG A 14 -3.73 -23.49 24.78
N ALA A 15 -3.60 -22.57 25.73
CA ALA A 15 -3.80 -21.14 25.51
C ALA A 15 -2.77 -20.58 24.52
N GLN A 16 -1.50 -21.00 24.60
CA GLN A 16 -0.45 -20.62 23.65
C GLN A 16 -0.70 -21.17 22.23
N TYR A 17 -1.30 -22.35 22.09
CA TYR A 17 -1.67 -22.93 20.79
C TYR A 17 -2.90 -22.24 20.18
N LEU A 18 -3.86 -21.81 21.00
CA LEU A 18 -5.08 -21.13 20.58
C LEU A 18 -4.90 -19.61 20.39
N SER A 19 -4.01 -18.96 21.15
CA SER A 19 -3.77 -17.51 21.07
C SER A 19 -2.72 -17.11 20.05
N GLY A 20 -1.99 -18.07 19.47
CA GLY A 20 -0.80 -17.81 18.65
C GLY A 20 -0.86 -18.52 17.30
N ASP A 21 -1.56 -17.88 16.37
CA ASP A 21 -1.48 -18.04 14.92
C ASP A 21 -2.05 -19.31 14.31
N SER A 22 -2.98 -19.09 13.37
CA SER A 22 -3.38 -20.03 12.29
C SER A 22 -2.22 -20.87 11.74
N ALA A 23 -1.02 -20.28 11.70
CA ALA A 23 0.19 -20.85 11.17
C ALA A 23 0.60 -22.17 11.84
N ARG A 24 0.39 -22.38 13.15
CA ARG A 24 0.93 -23.57 13.83
C ARG A 24 0.12 -24.84 13.59
N GLY A 25 -1.22 -24.76 13.53
CA GLY A 25 -2.06 -25.89 13.09
C GLY A 25 -1.80 -26.26 11.63
N ALA A 26 -1.63 -25.25 10.76
CA ALA A 26 -1.20 -25.46 9.39
C ALA A 26 0.20 -26.08 9.31
N THR A 27 1.16 -25.70 10.18
CA THR A 27 2.52 -26.29 10.17
C THR A 27 2.53 -27.79 10.49
N VAL A 28 1.60 -28.31 11.29
CA VAL A 28 1.46 -29.76 11.52
C VAL A 28 1.01 -30.45 10.24
N ASN A 29 -0.04 -29.94 9.59
CA ASN A 29 -0.54 -30.49 8.34
C ASN A 29 0.48 -30.39 7.20
N ILE A 30 1.27 -29.32 7.16
CA ILE A 30 2.38 -29.13 6.22
C ILE A 30 3.52 -30.12 6.53
N ARG A 31 3.89 -30.29 7.81
CA ARG A 31 4.97 -31.19 8.24
C ARG A 31 4.69 -32.66 7.93
N TYR A 32 3.44 -33.08 8.09
CA TYR A 32 3.01 -34.47 7.84
C TYR A 32 2.43 -34.68 6.44
N GLN A 33 2.56 -33.70 5.53
CA GLN A 33 2.10 -33.78 4.14
C GLN A 33 0.64 -34.26 4.04
N VAL A 34 -0.23 -33.65 4.85
CA VAL A 34 -1.68 -33.86 4.78
C VAL A 34 -2.18 -33.28 3.48
N SER A 35 -2.82 -34.09 2.64
CA SER A 35 -3.35 -33.61 1.37
C SER A 35 -4.61 -32.78 1.57
N ALA A 36 -4.62 -31.55 1.06
CA ALA A 36 -5.81 -30.69 1.03
C ALA A 36 -6.90 -31.20 0.05
N PHE A 37 -6.61 -32.21 -0.75
CA PHE A 37 -7.52 -32.79 -1.76
C PHE A 37 -8.09 -34.16 -1.37
N SER A 38 -7.75 -34.65 -0.18
CA SER A 38 -8.16 -35.95 0.35
C SER A 38 -9.19 -35.77 1.48
N THR A 39 -9.87 -36.86 1.87
CA THR A 39 -10.84 -36.80 2.98
C THR A 39 -10.11 -36.80 4.33
N TRP A 40 -10.74 -36.17 5.33
CA TRP A 40 -10.19 -36.09 6.70
C TRP A 40 -9.78 -37.46 7.24
N GLU A 41 -10.63 -38.46 7.08
CA GLU A 41 -10.41 -39.82 7.58
C GLU A 41 -9.18 -40.49 6.95
N LYS A 42 -8.90 -40.18 5.67
CA LYS A 42 -7.75 -40.72 4.94
C LYS A 42 -6.46 -40.06 5.36
N GLU A 43 -6.46 -38.80 5.75
CA GLU A 43 -5.24 -38.09 6.17
C GLU A 43 -5.02 -38.12 7.68
N LEU A 44 -6.06 -38.44 8.45
CA LEU A 44 -6.08 -38.44 9.91
C LEU A 44 -4.93 -39.27 10.51
N HIS A 45 -4.68 -40.46 9.96
CA HIS A 45 -3.64 -41.36 10.46
C HIS A 45 -2.23 -40.75 10.40
N LYS A 46 -2.00 -39.70 9.59
CA LYS A 46 -0.70 -39.02 9.49
C LYS A 46 -0.43 -38.06 10.66
N ILE A 47 -1.49 -37.59 11.34
CA ILE A 47 -1.40 -36.56 12.38
C ILE A 47 -1.80 -37.06 13.77
N VAL A 48 -2.49 -38.20 13.88
CA VAL A 48 -2.88 -38.80 15.18
C VAL A 48 -1.70 -39.14 16.09
N PHE A 49 -0.52 -39.37 15.51
CA PHE A 49 0.70 -39.69 16.25
C PHE A 49 1.43 -38.44 16.80
N ASP A 50 1.03 -37.23 16.40
CA ASP A 50 1.63 -36.00 16.93
C ASP A 50 1.09 -35.74 18.34
N SER A 51 1.98 -35.53 19.31
CA SER A 51 1.62 -35.22 20.70
C SER A 51 0.66 -34.03 20.83
N ARG A 52 0.64 -33.11 19.85
CA ARG A 52 -0.23 -31.93 19.80
C ARG A 52 -1.64 -32.25 19.33
N TYR A 53 -1.86 -33.38 18.67
CA TYR A 53 -3.19 -33.84 18.27
C TYR A 53 -4.11 -34.05 19.48
N LEU A 54 -3.55 -34.58 20.58
CA LEU A 54 -4.26 -34.78 21.85
C LEU A 54 -4.58 -33.48 22.60
N LEU A 55 -3.91 -32.36 22.28
CA LEU A 55 -4.14 -31.06 22.90
C LEU A 55 -5.39 -30.34 22.35
N LEU A 56 -5.92 -30.83 21.22
CA LEU A 56 -7.10 -30.30 20.57
C LEU A 56 -8.31 -31.19 20.81
N THR A 57 -9.46 -30.57 21.04
CA THR A 57 -10.78 -31.24 21.05
C THR A 57 -11.20 -31.67 19.65
N SER A 58 -12.15 -32.59 19.54
CA SER A 58 -12.70 -33.04 18.25
C SER A 58 -13.17 -31.87 17.35
N LYS A 59 -13.81 -30.86 17.96
CA LYS A 59 -14.27 -29.65 17.26
C LYS A 59 -13.10 -28.80 16.74
N GLU A 60 -12.09 -28.55 17.57
CA GLU A 60 -10.91 -27.76 17.19
C GLU A 60 -10.09 -28.47 16.09
N ARG A 61 -9.98 -29.81 16.13
CA ARG A 61 -9.30 -30.59 15.09
C ARG A 61 -9.95 -30.43 13.72
N LYS A 62 -11.29 -30.54 13.67
CA LYS A 62 -12.08 -30.34 12.45
C LYS A 62 -11.92 -28.91 11.92
N GLN A 63 -11.96 -27.91 12.79
CA GLN A 63 -11.77 -26.50 12.42
C GLN A 63 -10.37 -26.23 11.83
N VAL A 64 -9.32 -26.78 12.44
CA VAL A 64 -7.94 -26.64 11.93
C VAL A 64 -7.79 -27.31 10.56
N PHE A 65 -8.43 -28.46 10.35
CA PHE A 65 -8.42 -29.15 9.05
C PHE A 65 -9.18 -28.39 7.97
N GLU A 66 -10.42 -27.97 8.23
CA GLU A 66 -11.22 -27.18 7.29
C GLU A 66 -10.51 -25.88 6.90
N LYS A 67 -9.90 -25.22 7.87
CA LYS A 67 -9.09 -24.03 7.62
C LYS A 67 -7.88 -24.33 6.73
N TYR A 68 -7.15 -25.41 7.00
CA TYR A 68 -6.01 -25.83 6.18
C TYR A 68 -6.43 -26.13 4.73
N VAL A 69 -7.53 -26.85 4.53
CA VAL A 69 -8.07 -27.15 3.19
C VAL A 69 -8.40 -25.85 2.45
N LYS A 70 -9.07 -24.91 3.14
CA LYS A 70 -9.41 -23.60 2.57
C LYS A 70 -8.15 -22.80 2.22
N GLU A 71 -7.23 -22.65 3.16
CA GLU A 71 -5.98 -21.89 2.98
C GLU A 71 -5.16 -22.47 1.83
N ARG A 72 -5.02 -23.81 1.72
CA ARG A 72 -4.29 -24.45 0.61
C ARG A 72 -4.95 -24.23 -0.75
N ALA A 73 -6.28 -24.30 -0.81
CA ALA A 73 -7.02 -24.02 -2.05
C ALA A 73 -6.96 -22.53 -2.45
N GLU A 74 -6.79 -21.64 -1.48
CA GLU A 74 -6.65 -20.20 -1.68
C GLU A 74 -5.21 -19.83 -2.08
N GLU A 75 -4.21 -20.49 -1.48
CA GLU A 75 -2.78 -20.40 -1.78
C GLU A 75 -2.50 -20.77 -3.25
N GLU A 76 -3.00 -21.91 -3.72
CA GLU A 76 -2.79 -22.33 -5.12
C GLU A 76 -3.40 -21.33 -6.12
N ARG A 77 -4.57 -20.75 -5.79
CA ARG A 77 -5.19 -19.68 -6.59
C ARG A 77 -4.38 -18.38 -6.52
N ARG A 78 -3.84 -18.04 -5.36
CA ARG A 78 -3.00 -16.86 -5.13
C ARG A 78 -1.70 -16.97 -5.92
N GLU A 79 -1.04 -18.13 -5.92
CA GLU A 79 0.20 -18.38 -6.67
C GLU A 79 -0.02 -18.22 -8.19
N LYS A 80 -1.12 -18.76 -8.73
CA LYS A 80 -1.48 -18.58 -10.15
C LYS A 80 -1.69 -17.10 -10.52
N ARG A 81 -2.36 -16.33 -9.66
CA ARG A 81 -2.57 -14.88 -9.88
C ARG A 81 -1.29 -14.07 -9.72
N ASN A 82 -0.48 -14.39 -8.71
CA ASN A 82 0.74 -13.66 -8.41
C ASN A 82 1.76 -13.77 -9.54
N LYS A 83 1.91 -14.94 -10.16
CA LYS A 83 2.86 -15.12 -11.27
C LYS A 83 2.51 -14.28 -12.50
N MET A 84 1.24 -13.96 -12.73
CA MET A 84 0.84 -13.06 -13.83
C MET A 84 1.13 -11.61 -13.45
N ARG A 85 0.79 -11.22 -12.21
CA ARG A 85 1.04 -9.86 -11.70
C ARG A 85 2.54 -9.53 -11.68
N GLU A 86 3.36 -10.46 -11.20
CA GLU A 86 4.82 -10.30 -11.12
C GLU A 86 5.45 -10.04 -12.50
N ARG A 87 5.01 -10.76 -13.54
CA ARG A 87 5.48 -10.52 -14.91
C ARG A 87 5.14 -9.11 -15.40
N LYS A 88 3.95 -8.60 -15.05
CA LYS A 88 3.54 -7.23 -15.39
C LYS A 88 4.32 -6.19 -14.60
N ASP A 89 4.52 -6.41 -13.30
CA ASP A 89 5.31 -5.53 -12.44
C ASP A 89 6.77 -5.43 -12.95
N GLN A 90 7.36 -6.55 -13.37
CA GLN A 90 8.70 -6.57 -13.97
C GLN A 90 8.79 -5.80 -15.29
N PHE A 91 7.77 -5.91 -16.16
CA PHE A 91 7.71 -5.14 -17.40
C PHE A 91 7.54 -3.64 -17.11
N GLN A 92 6.73 -3.30 -16.12
CA GLN A 92 6.55 -1.91 -15.66
C GLN A 92 7.87 -1.31 -15.17
N GLN A 93 8.63 -2.04 -14.35
CA GLN A 93 9.97 -1.60 -13.92
C GLN A 93 10.93 -1.42 -15.10
N LEU A 94 10.83 -2.26 -16.13
CA LEU A 94 11.62 -2.09 -17.36
C LEU A 94 11.27 -0.77 -18.07
N LEU A 95 9.99 -0.41 -18.16
CA LEU A 95 9.54 0.86 -18.76
C LEU A 95 10.06 2.08 -17.97
N GLU A 96 9.99 2.02 -16.63
CA GLU A 96 10.48 3.08 -15.74
C GLU A 96 11.99 3.27 -15.85
N THR A 97 12.75 2.18 -15.86
CA THR A 97 14.22 2.22 -15.97
C THR A 97 14.71 2.49 -17.38
N ALA A 98 13.83 2.43 -18.39
CA ALA A 98 14.21 2.60 -19.79
C ALA A 98 14.48 4.05 -20.21
N GLY A 99 14.13 5.03 -19.36
CA GLY A 99 14.33 6.46 -19.64
C GLY A 99 13.46 6.95 -20.80
N LEU A 100 12.21 6.49 -20.87
CA LEU A 100 11.27 6.85 -21.92
C LEU A 100 10.77 8.29 -21.75
N ASN A 101 10.33 8.87 -22.87
CA ASN A 101 9.72 10.20 -22.93
C ASN A 101 8.45 10.17 -23.79
N SER A 102 7.70 11.28 -23.81
CA SER A 102 6.45 11.44 -24.58
C SER A 102 6.55 11.16 -26.09
N LYS A 103 7.76 11.16 -26.66
CA LYS A 103 8.04 10.92 -28.09
C LYS A 103 8.61 9.53 -28.37
N SER A 104 8.86 8.72 -27.35
CA SER A 104 9.44 7.39 -27.50
C SER A 104 8.48 6.47 -28.27
N THR A 105 9.03 5.65 -29.17
CA THR A 105 8.26 4.70 -29.96
C THR A 105 8.43 3.28 -29.43
N PHE A 106 7.40 2.45 -29.60
CA PHE A 106 7.49 1.05 -29.19
C PHE A 106 8.56 0.28 -29.98
N SER A 107 8.75 0.61 -31.26
CA SER A 107 9.77 -0.03 -32.11
C SER A 107 11.18 0.16 -31.56
N ASP A 108 11.54 1.39 -31.20
CA ASP A 108 12.87 1.69 -30.64
C ASP A 108 13.08 1.01 -29.28
N PHE A 109 12.04 1.00 -28.44
CA PHE A 109 12.03 0.31 -27.16
C PHE A 109 12.22 -1.20 -27.33
N ALA A 110 11.45 -1.83 -28.23
CA ALA A 110 11.52 -3.26 -28.49
C ALA A 110 12.88 -3.66 -29.11
N GLN A 111 13.46 -2.83 -29.96
CA GLN A 111 14.80 -3.07 -30.51
C GLN A 111 15.88 -3.04 -29.41
N LYS A 112 15.78 -2.10 -28.47
CA LYS A 112 16.75 -1.95 -27.38
C LYS A 112 16.62 -3.03 -26.29
N TYR A 113 15.39 -3.34 -25.87
CA TYR A 113 15.12 -4.23 -24.73
C TYR A 113 14.58 -5.61 -25.11
N GLY A 114 14.49 -5.94 -26.41
CA GLY A 114 13.93 -7.21 -26.89
C GLY A 114 14.65 -8.48 -26.38
N LYS A 115 15.89 -8.34 -25.91
CA LYS A 115 16.67 -9.42 -25.31
C LYS A 115 16.51 -9.53 -23.78
N ASP A 116 15.92 -8.53 -23.12
CA ASP A 116 15.68 -8.50 -21.66
C ASP A 116 14.61 -9.53 -21.29
N GLU A 117 14.84 -10.30 -20.23
CA GLU A 117 13.91 -11.34 -19.78
C GLU A 117 12.57 -10.74 -19.33
N ARG A 118 12.57 -9.54 -18.73
CA ARG A 118 11.36 -8.83 -18.33
C ARG A 118 10.49 -8.47 -19.54
N PHE A 119 11.12 -8.17 -20.68
CA PHE A 119 10.42 -7.94 -21.95
C PHE A 119 9.81 -9.24 -22.51
N LYS A 120 10.56 -10.35 -22.44
CA LYS A 120 10.11 -11.67 -22.95
C LYS A 120 9.02 -12.31 -22.09
N ASN A 121 8.99 -12.03 -20.78
CA ASN A 121 8.04 -12.59 -19.82
C ASN A 121 6.56 -12.31 -20.16
N ILE A 122 6.29 -11.23 -20.87
CA ILE A 122 4.98 -10.95 -21.46
C ILE A 122 4.92 -11.64 -22.80
N GLU A 123 4.17 -12.73 -22.92
CA GLU A 123 4.19 -13.57 -24.14
C GLU A 123 3.57 -12.86 -25.36
N LYS A 124 2.51 -12.07 -25.15
CA LYS A 124 1.74 -11.46 -26.24
C LYS A 124 2.31 -10.10 -26.63
N MET A 125 2.72 -9.96 -27.89
CA MET A 125 3.26 -8.68 -28.42
C MET A 125 2.27 -7.52 -28.26
N ARG A 126 0.98 -7.76 -28.54
CA ARG A 126 -0.08 -6.76 -28.35
C ARG A 126 -0.20 -6.28 -26.90
N GLU A 127 0.07 -7.16 -25.93
CA GLU A 127 0.06 -6.78 -24.51
C GLU A 127 1.27 -5.91 -24.16
N ARG A 128 2.47 -6.26 -24.68
CA ARG A 128 3.67 -5.42 -24.52
C ARG A 128 3.45 -4.01 -25.05
N GLU A 129 2.90 -3.90 -26.26
CA GLU A 129 2.65 -2.61 -26.91
C GLU A 129 1.56 -1.81 -26.17
N SER A 130 0.49 -2.47 -25.70
CA SER A 130 -0.52 -1.81 -24.87
C SER A 130 0.09 -1.21 -23.60
N MET A 131 0.87 -1.99 -22.84
CA MET A 131 1.50 -1.52 -21.60
C MET A 131 2.47 -0.36 -21.87
N PHE A 132 3.24 -0.42 -22.96
CA PHE A 132 4.11 0.67 -23.37
C PHE A 132 3.32 1.94 -23.70
N ASN A 133 2.23 1.82 -24.48
CA ASN A 133 1.41 2.95 -24.87
C ASN A 133 0.73 3.60 -23.68
N ASP A 134 0.21 2.80 -22.74
CA ASP A 134 -0.39 3.29 -21.50
C ASP A 134 0.63 4.08 -20.68
N PHE A 135 1.87 3.58 -20.57
CA PHE A 135 2.97 4.27 -19.88
C PHE A 135 3.33 5.60 -20.53
N VAL A 136 3.49 5.64 -21.87
CA VAL A 136 3.78 6.88 -22.60
C VAL A 136 2.62 7.87 -22.51
N GLN A 137 1.37 7.40 -22.47
CA GLN A 137 0.21 8.25 -22.24
C GLN A 137 0.22 8.89 -20.85
N GLU A 138 0.55 8.12 -19.80
CA GLU A 138 0.65 8.65 -18.45
C GLU A 138 1.80 9.66 -18.34
N LEU A 139 2.96 9.41 -18.97
CA LEU A 139 4.04 10.41 -19.05
C LEU A 139 3.58 11.73 -19.67
N ARG A 140 2.85 11.68 -20.80
CA ARG A 140 2.27 12.88 -21.43
C ARG A 140 1.28 13.62 -20.53
N LYS A 141 0.55 12.88 -19.70
CA LYS A 141 -0.40 13.43 -18.73
C LYS A 141 0.34 14.12 -17.59
N LEU A 142 1.31 13.46 -16.99
CA LEU A 142 2.16 14.00 -15.93
C LEU A 142 2.90 15.25 -16.39
N GLU A 143 3.51 15.26 -17.58
CA GLU A 143 4.18 16.45 -18.16
C GLU A 143 3.20 17.63 -18.33
N ARG A 144 1.94 17.35 -18.73
CA ARG A 144 0.92 18.39 -18.88
C ARG A 144 0.50 18.95 -17.52
N GLU A 145 0.25 18.08 -16.55
CA GLU A 145 -0.14 18.45 -15.18
C GLU A 145 0.98 19.22 -14.47
N GLU A 146 2.23 18.79 -14.62
CA GLU A 146 3.40 19.50 -14.09
C GLU A 146 3.47 20.92 -14.65
N ARG A 147 3.33 21.09 -15.96
CA ARG A 147 3.32 22.42 -16.60
C ARG A 147 2.16 23.30 -16.13
N LEU A 148 0.98 22.73 -15.88
CA LEU A 148 -0.16 23.48 -15.35
C LEU A 148 0.08 23.90 -13.90
N SER A 149 0.56 22.99 -13.07
CA SER A 149 0.90 23.27 -11.67
C SER A 149 2.00 24.32 -11.56
N GLN A 150 2.97 24.29 -12.48
CA GLN A 150 4.04 25.26 -12.54
C GLN A 150 3.51 26.64 -12.92
N ARG A 151 2.63 26.73 -13.92
CA ARG A 151 1.94 27.99 -14.28
C ARG A 151 1.05 28.51 -13.17
N GLU A 152 0.39 27.63 -12.41
CA GLU A 152 -0.43 28.02 -11.26
C GLU A 152 0.44 28.58 -10.14
N LYS A 153 1.55 27.90 -9.81
CA LYS A 153 2.55 28.41 -8.87
C LYS A 153 3.12 29.74 -9.34
N GLU A 154 3.51 29.88 -10.60
CA GLU A 154 4.00 31.13 -11.19
C GLU A 154 2.93 32.23 -11.18
N ASN A 155 1.65 31.91 -11.41
CA ASN A 155 0.55 32.86 -11.32
C ASN A 155 0.25 33.27 -9.86
N ILE A 156 0.43 32.37 -8.89
CA ILE A 156 0.33 32.69 -7.45
C ILE A 156 1.52 33.57 -7.01
N HIS A 157 2.74 33.28 -7.45
CA HIS A 157 3.92 34.10 -7.15
C HIS A 157 3.92 35.42 -7.95
N GLY A 158 3.30 35.44 -9.14
CA GLY A 158 3.16 36.60 -10.02
C GLY A 158 1.95 37.50 -9.67
N ARG A 159 0.94 36.97 -8.98
CA ARG A 159 -0.03 37.79 -8.24
C ARG A 159 0.60 38.21 -6.92
N GLY A 160 1.43 39.25 -6.99
CA GLY A 160 1.57 40.14 -5.84
C GLY A 160 0.18 40.45 -5.31
N PHE A 161 -0.03 40.25 -4.01
CA PHE A 161 -1.22 40.53 -3.23
C PHE A 161 -2.08 41.67 -3.82
N VAL A 162 -3.04 41.31 -4.69
CA VAL A 162 -4.10 42.24 -5.10
C VAL A 162 -5.39 41.76 -4.47
N VAL A 163 -5.59 42.18 -3.22
CA VAL A 163 -6.93 42.38 -2.65
C VAL A 163 -7.24 43.89 -2.55
N PRO A 164 -7.20 44.71 -3.62
CA PRO A 164 -7.59 46.12 -3.56
C PRO A 164 -9.07 46.24 -3.92
N HIS A 165 -9.95 45.72 -3.07
CA HIS A 165 -11.28 46.35 -2.97
C HIS A 165 -12.05 45.97 -1.71
N LEU A 166 -11.87 44.75 -1.18
CA LEU A 166 -12.66 44.30 -0.02
C LEU A 166 -12.05 44.67 1.35
N MET A 167 -10.83 45.18 1.42
CA MET A 167 -10.24 45.73 2.66
C MET A 167 -10.56 47.22 2.90
N GLN A 168 -11.13 47.93 1.92
CA GLN A 168 -11.55 49.33 2.12
C GLN A 168 -12.92 49.47 2.81
N LEU A 169 -13.70 48.39 2.91
CA LEU A 169 -15.02 48.45 3.55
C LEU A 169 -14.95 48.36 5.09
N LEU A 170 -13.80 48.03 5.69
CA LEU A 170 -13.68 47.96 7.15
C LEU A 170 -13.25 49.29 7.81
N ILE A 171 -12.74 50.26 7.04
CA ILE A 171 -12.36 51.59 7.56
C ILE A 171 -13.51 52.62 7.40
N ALA A 172 -14.46 52.39 6.48
CA ALA A 172 -15.55 53.33 6.20
C ALA A 172 -16.74 53.30 7.18
N LEU A 173 -16.77 52.39 8.17
CA LEU A 173 -17.83 52.34 9.19
C LEU A 173 -17.44 52.96 10.54
N HIS A 174 -16.28 53.61 10.66
CA HIS A 174 -15.85 54.27 11.91
C HIS A 174 -15.76 55.80 11.86
N PHE A 175 -16.25 56.45 10.80
CA PHE A 175 -16.38 57.91 10.77
C PHE A 175 -17.78 58.33 10.35
N HIS A 176 -18.71 58.22 11.29
CA HIS A 176 -19.84 59.15 11.39
C HIS A 176 -19.72 59.88 12.72
N GLY A 177 -19.43 61.18 12.64
CA GLY A 177 -19.81 62.11 13.70
C GLY A 177 -18.68 62.95 14.28
N VAL A 178 -18.72 64.24 13.93
CA VAL A 178 -18.18 65.39 14.68
C VAL A 178 -16.65 65.51 14.62
N GLY A 179 -16.02 66.61 14.23
CA GLY A 179 -16.40 68.00 13.99
C GLY A 179 -15.08 68.78 14.06
N MET A 180 -14.89 69.76 13.17
CA MET A 180 -13.73 70.65 13.18
C MET A 180 -13.57 71.33 14.55
N PHE A 181 -12.34 71.56 15.01
CA PHE A 181 -11.83 72.91 15.31
C PHE A 181 -10.34 72.89 15.74
N GLN A 182 -9.70 74.00 15.42
CA GLN A 182 -8.29 74.36 15.49
C GLN A 182 -7.77 74.59 16.94
N LEU A 183 -6.43 74.71 17.04
CA LEU A 183 -5.59 75.22 18.15
C LEU A 183 -5.23 74.16 19.20
N GLY A 184 -4.00 74.03 19.69
CA GLY A 184 -2.78 74.81 19.60
C GLY A 184 -1.82 74.22 20.65
N SER A 185 -0.52 74.33 20.37
CA SER A 185 0.59 74.50 21.33
C SER A 185 0.38 74.10 22.81
N ASP A 186 1.24 73.19 23.26
CA ASP A 186 2.05 73.24 24.50
C ASP A 186 2.02 71.95 25.33
N GLY A 187 3.22 71.60 25.81
CA GLY A 187 3.33 71.04 27.16
C GLY A 187 3.69 69.57 27.26
N LEU A 188 4.99 69.32 27.38
CA LEU A 188 5.56 68.27 28.23
C LEU A 188 4.76 68.10 29.53
N VAL A 189 4.51 66.86 29.97
CA VAL A 189 5.00 66.38 31.28
C VAL A 189 4.88 64.86 31.38
N ASN A 190 5.97 64.29 31.86
CA ASN A 190 6.14 62.94 32.37
C ASN A 190 5.80 62.98 33.86
N VAL A 191 4.98 62.06 34.38
CA VAL A 191 4.90 61.80 35.83
C VAL A 191 4.78 60.29 36.05
N SER A 192 5.68 59.85 36.93
CA SER A 192 5.95 58.52 37.49
C SER A 192 4.75 57.75 38.04
#